data_AF-A0A5S4VWE3-F1
#
_entry.id   AF-A0A5S4VWE3-F1
#
_cell.length_a   1.000
_cell.length_b   1.000
_cell.length_c   1.000
_cell.angle_alpha   90.00
_cell.angle_beta   90.00
_cell.angle_gamma   90.00
#
_symmetry.space_group_name_H-M   'P 1'
#
loop_
_entity.id
_entity.type
_entity.pdbx_description
1 polymer ?
#
loop_
_entity_poly.entity_id
_entity_poly.type
_entity_poly.pdbx_seq_one_letter_code
_entity_poly.pdbx_strand_id
1 'polypeptide(L)'
;TSGGSGPVLKFNGAAYVAGQFSNWTPIAAEATSSGYDVAWKNTSTGVFTVWTADSNGNFTSNLLSNVSGTSTAFESIETLFQQDLNGDGVIGLRTTTIEAAGATSLVQAGSNYLLDPTSGGSGPVLKFNGAAYVTGQFSNWTPIAAEATSSGYDVAWKNTSTGVFTVWTADSNGNFTSNLLSNVSGTSTAFESIETLFQQDLNGDGVIGLRTTTVEAAGATSLVQVGSNYLLDPTSGGSGPVLKFNGAAYVAGQFSNWTPIAAEATSSGYDVAWKNTLTGVFTVWTADSNGNFTSNLLSNVSGASASLKSIETVLHQDLNSDGVINSSSTVLDISGKITLALGNLSQATVIEPGASLELTGAASASVTFKGVTGTLAFDHSTQFTGTIYGLSGNGDPSSSDILDLKDISFGSGTKVAYSGDTSGGVLTVSDAQNHVAHITLAGDYTHSTFNLSSDGKGGTLVIDPPIDGFN
;
A
#
# COMPACT_ATOMS: atom_id res chain seq x y z
N THR A 1 -47.80 -35.69 27.11
CA THR A 1 -47.77 -37.13 27.43
C THR A 1 -49.20 -37.68 27.47
N SER A 2 -49.52 -38.66 26.61
CA SER A 2 -50.78 -39.43 26.71
C SER A 2 -50.66 -40.38 27.91
N GLY A 3 -51.54 -40.22 28.91
CA GLY A 3 -51.42 -40.80 30.24
C GLY A 3 -51.70 -42.31 30.34
N GLY A 4 -50.79 -43.14 29.85
CA GLY A 4 -50.71 -44.56 30.19
C GLY A 4 -49.58 -44.83 31.19
N SER A 5 -49.75 -45.79 32.10
CA SER A 5 -48.67 -46.27 32.97
C SER A 5 -47.68 -47.09 32.15
N GLY A 6 -46.41 -46.68 32.12
CA GLY A 6 -45.31 -47.45 31.51
C GLY A 6 -44.98 -48.75 32.26
N PRO A 7 -44.06 -49.57 31.72
CA PRO A 7 -43.64 -50.80 32.40
C PRO A 7 -42.90 -50.51 33.71
N VAL A 8 -42.89 -51.50 34.60
CA VAL A 8 -42.08 -51.47 35.82
C VAL A 8 -40.66 -51.90 35.47
N LEU A 9 -39.67 -51.11 35.87
CA LEU A 9 -38.26 -51.47 35.77
C LEU A 9 -37.98 -52.76 36.56
N LYS A 10 -37.27 -53.71 35.95
CA LYS A 10 -37.00 -55.04 36.49
C LYS A 10 -35.53 -55.43 36.35
N PHE A 11 -35.05 -56.23 37.28
CA PHE A 11 -33.74 -56.89 37.21
C PHE A 11 -33.91 -58.38 37.47
N ASN A 12 -33.39 -59.23 36.59
CA ASN A 12 -33.60 -60.68 36.62
C ASN A 12 -35.09 -61.09 36.73
N GLY A 13 -35.97 -60.37 36.04
CA GLY A 13 -37.41 -60.62 36.00
C GLY A 13 -38.22 -60.15 37.22
N ALA A 14 -37.56 -59.67 38.28
CA ALA A 14 -38.23 -59.10 39.46
C ALA A 14 -38.30 -57.57 39.37
N ALA A 15 -39.40 -56.97 39.83
CA ALA A 15 -39.54 -55.52 39.89
C ALA A 15 -38.46 -54.90 40.78
N TYR A 16 -37.84 -53.83 40.30
CA TYR A 16 -36.91 -53.03 41.07
C TYR A 16 -37.64 -52.39 42.26
N VAL A 17 -37.00 -52.42 43.42
CA VAL A 17 -37.46 -51.75 44.63
C VAL A 17 -36.43 -50.70 45.04
N ALA A 18 -36.89 -49.49 45.38
CA ALA A 18 -36.02 -48.42 45.83
C ALA A 18 -35.10 -48.89 46.98
N GLY A 19 -33.80 -48.69 46.83
CA GLY A 19 -32.78 -49.15 47.79
C GLY A 19 -32.30 -50.60 47.59
N GLN A 20 -32.83 -51.37 46.63
CA GLN A 20 -32.39 -52.74 46.34
C GLN A 20 -30.89 -52.84 45.99
N PHE A 21 -30.35 -51.83 45.33
CA PHE A 21 -28.93 -51.76 44.96
C PHE A 21 -28.27 -50.65 45.77
N SER A 22 -27.80 -50.97 46.98
CA SER A 22 -27.20 -50.04 47.94
C SER A 22 -26.49 -48.83 47.30
N ASN A 23 -26.91 -47.62 47.67
CA ASN A 23 -26.44 -46.31 47.17
C ASN A 23 -26.73 -45.99 45.69
N TRP A 24 -27.21 -46.93 44.88
CA TRP A 24 -27.63 -46.66 43.50
C TRP A 24 -29.09 -46.22 43.45
N THR A 25 -29.32 -45.07 42.82
CA THR A 25 -30.64 -44.48 42.60
C THR A 25 -30.84 -44.23 41.10
N PRO A 26 -31.98 -44.65 40.51
CA PRO A 26 -32.31 -44.26 39.15
C PRO A 26 -32.64 -42.76 39.13
N ILE A 27 -32.05 -42.01 38.20
CA ILE A 27 -32.16 -40.55 38.13
C ILE A 27 -32.88 -40.06 36.88
N ALA A 28 -32.88 -40.84 35.80
CA ALA A 28 -33.60 -40.53 34.57
C ALA A 28 -33.94 -41.82 33.82
N ALA A 29 -34.98 -41.77 32.99
CA ALA A 29 -35.35 -42.82 32.05
C ALA A 29 -35.82 -42.18 30.75
N GLU A 30 -35.43 -42.73 29.61
CA GLU A 30 -35.86 -42.28 28.29
C GLU A 30 -36.30 -43.48 27.44
N ALA A 31 -37.36 -43.32 26.65
CA ALA A 31 -37.87 -44.39 25.80
C ALA A 31 -37.03 -44.50 24.51
N THR A 32 -36.71 -45.73 24.11
CA THR A 32 -36.04 -46.03 22.84
C THR A 32 -37.00 -46.74 21.88
N SER A 33 -36.56 -47.02 20.66
CA SER A 33 -37.37 -47.76 19.68
C SER A 33 -37.67 -49.21 20.10
N SER A 34 -36.88 -49.79 21.01
CA SER A 34 -36.98 -51.19 21.44
C SER A 34 -37.17 -51.37 22.95
N GLY A 35 -37.15 -50.30 23.73
CA GLY A 35 -37.26 -50.36 25.18
C GLY A 35 -36.99 -49.02 25.85
N TYR A 36 -36.09 -49.01 26.83
CA TYR A 36 -35.78 -47.82 27.64
C TYR A 36 -34.29 -47.76 27.99
N ASP A 37 -33.73 -46.56 28.03
CA ASP A 37 -32.46 -46.30 28.71
C ASP A 37 -32.75 -45.74 30.10
N VAL A 38 -32.00 -46.18 31.11
CA VAL A 38 -32.20 -45.75 32.51
C VAL A 38 -30.86 -45.35 33.11
N ALA A 39 -30.71 -44.07 33.45
CA ALA A 39 -29.52 -43.54 34.09
C ALA A 39 -29.59 -43.70 35.61
N TRP A 40 -28.47 -44.08 36.22
CA TRP A 40 -28.32 -44.32 37.65
C TRP A 40 -27.14 -43.54 38.20
N LYS A 41 -27.28 -43.05 39.43
CA LYS A 41 -26.21 -42.41 40.20
C LYS A 41 -25.94 -43.19 41.48
N ASN A 42 -24.68 -43.45 41.77
CA ASN A 42 -24.26 -43.92 43.07
C ASN A 42 -24.06 -42.72 44.00
N THR A 43 -24.92 -42.58 45.01
CA THR A 43 -24.89 -41.43 45.92
C THR A 43 -23.69 -41.42 46.87
N SER A 44 -23.00 -42.55 47.03
CA SER A 44 -21.81 -42.65 47.89
C SER A 44 -20.52 -42.35 47.14
N THR A 45 -20.40 -42.75 45.87
CA THR A 45 -19.15 -42.59 45.09
C THR A 45 -19.25 -41.49 44.03
N GLY A 46 -20.46 -41.02 43.70
CA GLY A 46 -20.68 -40.01 42.68
C GLY A 46 -20.54 -40.51 41.24
N VAL A 47 -20.34 -41.81 41.03
CA VAL A 47 -20.24 -42.42 39.69
C VAL A 47 -21.61 -42.77 39.13
N PHE A 48 -21.67 -42.97 37.82
CA PHE A 48 -22.89 -43.19 37.06
C PHE A 48 -22.85 -44.47 36.23
N THR A 49 -24.02 -45.03 35.96
CA THR A 49 -24.24 -46.21 35.13
C THR A 49 -25.51 -45.99 34.31
N VAL A 50 -25.54 -46.46 33.07
CA VAL A 50 -26.71 -46.33 32.18
C VAL A 50 -27.10 -47.72 31.73
N TRP A 51 -28.32 -48.12 32.04
CA TRP A 51 -28.88 -49.42 31.67
C TRP A 51 -29.67 -49.31 30.39
N THR A 52 -29.63 -50.37 29.59
CA THR A 52 -30.64 -50.64 28.57
C THR A 52 -31.66 -51.61 29.15
N ALA A 53 -32.94 -51.34 28.97
CA ALA A 53 -34.05 -52.20 29.35
C ALA A 53 -34.93 -52.51 28.13
N ASP A 54 -35.53 -53.69 28.09
CA ASP A 54 -36.49 -54.04 27.05
C ASP A 54 -37.81 -53.27 27.18
N SER A 55 -38.72 -53.42 26.21
CA SER A 55 -40.05 -52.79 26.22
C SER A 55 -40.95 -53.18 27.40
N ASN A 56 -40.60 -54.24 28.14
CA ASN A 56 -41.29 -54.69 29.35
C ASN A 56 -40.59 -54.24 30.64
N GLY A 57 -39.55 -53.41 30.54
CA GLY A 57 -38.77 -52.84 31.64
C GLY A 57 -37.67 -53.75 32.19
N ASN A 58 -37.36 -54.89 31.57
CA ASN A 58 -36.29 -55.77 32.06
C ASN A 58 -34.93 -55.24 31.66
N PHE A 59 -34.02 -55.10 32.64
CA PHE A 59 -32.59 -54.88 32.37
C PHE A 59 -32.07 -55.91 31.37
N THR A 60 -31.38 -55.42 30.34
CA THR A 60 -30.76 -56.26 29.30
C THR A 60 -29.25 -56.11 29.30
N SER A 61 -28.72 -54.88 29.38
CA SER A 61 -27.29 -54.62 29.36
C SER A 61 -26.94 -53.26 29.97
N ASN A 62 -25.65 -52.97 30.13
CA ASN A 62 -25.17 -51.64 30.48
C ASN A 62 -24.67 -50.93 29.22
N LEU A 63 -25.23 -49.75 28.95
CA LEU A 63 -24.71 -48.83 27.94
C LEU A 63 -23.42 -48.16 28.43
N LEU A 64 -23.40 -47.76 29.71
CA LEU A 64 -22.21 -47.31 30.45
C LEU A 64 -22.20 -47.93 31.84
N SER A 65 -21.03 -48.17 32.40
CA SER A 65 -20.89 -48.79 33.72
C SER A 65 -19.83 -48.09 34.56
N ASN A 66 -20.26 -47.58 35.73
CA ASN A 66 -19.40 -47.04 36.79
C ASN A 66 -18.40 -45.97 36.30
N VAL A 67 -18.90 -44.96 35.59
CA VAL A 67 -18.12 -43.86 35.02
C VAL A 67 -18.24 -42.58 35.86
N SER A 68 -17.24 -41.70 35.80
CA SER A 68 -17.35 -40.35 36.39
C SER A 68 -18.40 -39.52 35.64
N GLY A 69 -19.10 -38.64 36.36
CA GLY A 69 -20.02 -37.66 35.74
C GLY A 69 -19.33 -36.68 34.80
N THR A 70 -18.02 -36.47 34.96
CA THR A 70 -17.18 -35.61 34.10
C THR A 70 -16.49 -36.39 32.98
N SER A 71 -16.91 -37.63 32.72
CA SER A 71 -16.33 -38.43 31.63
C SER A 71 -17.03 -38.08 30.33
N THR A 72 -16.27 -37.95 29.24
CA THR A 72 -16.82 -37.63 27.91
C THR A 72 -17.89 -38.62 27.47
N ALA A 73 -17.76 -39.89 27.87
CA ALA A 73 -18.76 -40.93 27.63
C ALA A 73 -20.08 -40.62 28.35
N PHE A 74 -20.04 -40.23 29.64
CA PHE A 74 -21.25 -39.91 30.40
C PHE A 74 -21.90 -38.61 29.93
N GLU A 75 -21.10 -37.56 29.75
CA GLU A 75 -21.58 -36.27 29.21
C GLU A 75 -22.26 -36.48 27.85
N SER A 76 -21.73 -37.33 26.96
CA SER A 76 -22.40 -37.63 25.68
C SER A 76 -23.79 -38.28 25.85
N ILE A 77 -24.02 -39.04 26.91
CA ILE A 77 -25.31 -39.70 27.18
C ILE A 77 -26.39 -38.69 27.57
N GLU A 78 -26.04 -37.55 28.15
CA GLU A 78 -27.02 -36.53 28.57
C GLU A 78 -27.90 -36.06 27.40
N THR A 79 -27.36 -36.08 26.17
CA THR A 79 -28.11 -35.79 24.94
C THR A 79 -29.16 -36.85 24.57
N LEU A 80 -29.02 -38.09 25.06
CA LEU A 80 -30.07 -39.11 24.90
C LEU A 80 -31.25 -38.80 25.81
N PHE A 81 -30.99 -38.36 27.05
CA PHE A 81 -32.00 -38.06 28.06
C PHE A 81 -32.52 -36.61 28.00
N GLN A 82 -31.86 -35.76 27.22
CA GLN A 82 -32.11 -34.32 27.09
C GLN A 82 -32.13 -33.61 28.46
N GLN A 83 -31.26 -34.04 29.36
CA GLN A 83 -31.18 -33.62 30.76
C GLN A 83 -29.72 -33.53 31.20
N ASP A 84 -29.42 -32.53 32.03
CA ASP A 84 -28.15 -32.39 32.73
C ASP A 84 -28.16 -33.35 33.93
N LEU A 85 -27.53 -34.52 33.75
CA LEU A 85 -27.60 -35.62 34.71
C LEU A 85 -26.51 -35.51 35.77
N ASN A 86 -25.35 -34.93 35.42
CA ASN A 86 -24.24 -34.73 36.34
C ASN A 86 -24.39 -33.45 37.18
N GLY A 87 -25.25 -32.51 36.78
CA GLY A 87 -25.55 -31.25 37.47
C GLY A 87 -24.51 -30.16 37.23
N ASP A 88 -23.78 -30.20 36.12
CA ASP A 88 -22.72 -29.24 35.80
C ASP A 88 -23.21 -27.99 35.04
N GLY A 89 -24.50 -27.96 34.69
CA GLY A 89 -25.18 -26.88 33.98
C GLY A 89 -25.20 -27.03 32.46
N VAL A 90 -24.65 -28.10 31.89
CA VAL A 90 -24.61 -28.38 30.46
C VAL A 90 -25.30 -29.71 30.17
N ILE A 91 -26.03 -29.79 29.05
CA ILE A 91 -26.50 -31.08 28.51
C ILE A 91 -25.51 -31.48 27.42
N GLY A 92 -24.75 -32.55 27.63
CA GLY A 92 -23.75 -32.98 26.66
C GLY A 92 -22.32 -32.63 27.07
N LEU A 93 -21.40 -32.78 26.12
CA LEU A 93 -20.02 -32.33 26.32
C LEU A 93 -19.97 -30.80 26.47
N ARG A 94 -19.21 -30.33 27.45
CA ARG A 94 -18.82 -28.92 27.49
C ARG A 94 -17.98 -28.60 26.26
N THR A 95 -18.41 -27.57 25.53
CA THR A 95 -17.68 -27.05 24.37
C THR A 95 -16.92 -25.79 24.72
N THR A 96 -15.79 -25.57 24.05
CA THR A 96 -15.04 -24.32 24.07
C THR A 96 -14.83 -23.89 22.63
N THR A 97 -15.44 -22.78 22.25
CA THR A 97 -15.17 -22.15 20.96
C THR A 97 -13.73 -21.62 20.97
N ILE A 98 -12.91 -22.13 20.05
CA ILE A 98 -11.56 -21.64 19.81
C ILE A 98 -11.63 -20.41 18.92
N GLU A 99 -12.47 -20.47 17.89
CA GLU A 99 -12.57 -19.47 16.84
C GLU A 99 -13.97 -19.57 16.17
N ALA A 100 -14.49 -18.45 15.67
CA ALA A 100 -15.85 -18.35 15.11
C ALA A 100 -16.01 -17.22 14.07
N ALA A 101 -14.94 -16.83 13.40
CA ALA A 101 -14.98 -15.91 12.28
C ALA A 101 -15.40 -16.65 11.00
N GLY A 102 -16.03 -15.94 10.08
CA GLY A 102 -16.48 -16.52 8.82
C GLY A 102 -17.63 -17.53 8.98
N ALA A 103 -17.65 -18.59 8.17
CA ALA A 103 -18.78 -19.52 8.10
C ALA A 103 -18.63 -20.73 9.03
N THR A 104 -17.43 -20.96 9.57
CA THR A 104 -17.10 -22.10 10.43
C THR A 104 -16.63 -21.62 11.80
N SER A 105 -17.06 -22.31 12.85
CA SER A 105 -16.54 -22.19 14.19
C SER A 105 -15.73 -23.43 14.52
N LEU A 106 -14.45 -23.23 14.84
CA LEU A 106 -13.62 -24.27 15.42
C LEU A 106 -13.95 -24.41 16.91
N VAL A 107 -14.51 -25.55 17.28
CA VAL A 107 -15.00 -25.82 18.63
C VAL A 107 -14.30 -27.05 19.20
N GLN A 108 -13.76 -26.94 20.41
CA GLN A 108 -13.27 -28.11 21.15
C GLN A 108 -14.40 -28.70 22.00
N ALA A 109 -14.67 -29.99 21.88
CA ALA A 109 -15.58 -30.72 22.77
C ALA A 109 -14.87 -31.95 23.36
N GLY A 110 -14.66 -31.95 24.68
CA GLY A 110 -13.75 -32.90 25.31
C GLY A 110 -12.34 -32.84 24.69
N SER A 111 -11.88 -33.97 24.13
CA SER A 111 -10.59 -34.04 23.42
C SER A 111 -10.71 -33.86 21.91
N ASN A 112 -11.92 -33.76 21.35
CA ASN A 112 -12.13 -33.66 19.91
C ASN A 112 -12.29 -32.20 19.47
N TYR A 113 -12.15 -31.96 18.17
CA TYR A 113 -12.41 -30.67 17.53
C TYR A 113 -13.51 -30.81 16.49
N LEU A 114 -14.49 -29.92 16.53
CA LEU A 114 -15.62 -29.83 15.62
C LEU A 114 -15.48 -28.61 14.71
N LEU A 115 -15.97 -28.75 13.48
CA LEU A 115 -16.00 -27.71 12.45
C LEU A 115 -17.45 -27.24 12.27
N ASP A 116 -18.01 -26.60 13.30
CA ASP A 116 -19.43 -26.27 13.37
C ASP A 116 -19.77 -25.05 12.50
N PRO A 117 -20.96 -24.96 11.88
CA PRO A 117 -21.36 -23.74 11.18
C PRO A 117 -21.61 -22.59 12.18
N THR A 118 -21.13 -21.37 11.86
CA THR A 118 -21.40 -20.18 12.71
C THR A 118 -22.88 -19.80 12.75
N SER A 119 -23.66 -20.20 11.73
CA SER A 119 -25.13 -20.06 11.71
C SER A 119 -25.87 -21.01 12.66
N GLY A 120 -25.16 -21.89 13.37
CA GLY A 120 -25.70 -22.89 14.28
C GLY A 120 -25.85 -24.27 13.65
N GLY A 121 -25.96 -25.28 14.52
CA GLY A 121 -25.95 -26.70 14.15
C GLY A 121 -24.63 -27.37 14.51
N SER A 122 -24.49 -28.65 14.15
CA SER A 122 -23.27 -29.44 14.39
C SER A 122 -22.62 -29.77 13.06
N GLY A 123 -21.34 -29.46 12.95
CA GLY A 123 -20.48 -29.83 11.85
C GLY A 123 -19.76 -31.16 12.10
N PRO A 124 -18.87 -31.56 11.17
CA PRO A 124 -18.09 -32.77 11.34
C PRO A 124 -17.03 -32.61 12.43
N VAL A 125 -16.63 -33.75 13.01
CA VAL A 125 -15.41 -33.85 13.82
C VAL A 125 -14.20 -33.88 12.88
N LEU A 126 -13.19 -33.08 13.19
CA LEU A 126 -11.90 -33.07 12.52
C LEU A 126 -11.20 -34.43 12.72
N LYS A 127 -10.70 -35.03 11.63
CA LYS A 127 -10.18 -36.39 11.60
C LYS A 127 -8.83 -36.47 10.91
N PHE A 128 -8.03 -37.45 11.33
CA PHE A 128 -6.80 -37.85 10.66
C PHE A 128 -6.83 -39.37 10.43
N ASN A 129 -6.61 -39.81 9.19
CA ASN A 129 -6.74 -41.22 8.78
C ASN A 129 -8.08 -41.87 9.19
N GLY A 130 -9.18 -41.11 9.09
CA GLY A 130 -10.54 -41.57 9.38
C GLY A 130 -10.92 -41.62 10.87
N ALA A 131 -9.97 -41.43 11.80
CA ALA A 131 -10.22 -41.33 13.23
C ALA A 131 -10.30 -39.88 13.68
N ALA A 132 -11.11 -39.59 14.71
CA ALA A 132 -11.18 -38.24 15.29
C ALA A 132 -9.79 -37.78 15.74
N TYR A 133 -9.42 -36.56 15.36
CA TYR A 133 -8.24 -35.91 15.89
C TYR A 133 -8.48 -35.56 17.34
N VAL A 134 -7.53 -35.91 18.21
CA VAL A 134 -7.61 -35.65 19.65
C VAL A 134 -6.53 -34.70 20.14
N THR A 135 -6.85 -33.87 21.13
CA THR A 135 -5.90 -32.94 21.77
C THR A 135 -4.61 -33.65 22.17
N GLY A 136 -3.47 -33.09 21.75
CA GLY A 136 -2.14 -33.63 22.03
C GLY A 136 -1.69 -34.78 21.12
N GLN A 137 -2.51 -35.23 20.17
CA GLN A 137 -2.15 -36.34 19.25
C GLN A 137 -0.85 -36.05 18.49
N PHE A 138 -0.63 -34.80 18.08
CA PHE A 138 0.60 -34.34 17.42
C PHE A 138 1.41 -33.38 18.30
N SER A 139 1.54 -33.73 19.58
CA SER A 139 2.34 -33.01 20.57
C SER A 139 1.96 -31.53 20.66
N ASN A 140 2.79 -30.64 20.11
CA ASN A 140 2.68 -29.18 20.26
C ASN A 140 1.80 -28.51 19.19
N TRP A 141 1.25 -29.30 18.25
CA TRP A 141 0.34 -28.78 17.22
C TRP A 141 -1.07 -28.63 17.77
N THR A 142 -1.66 -27.46 17.55
CA THR A 142 -3.03 -27.13 17.96
C THR A 142 -3.74 -26.45 16.79
N PRO A 143 -4.97 -26.84 16.43
CA PRO A 143 -5.74 -26.12 15.43
C PRO A 143 -6.19 -24.78 16.02
N ILE A 144 -6.12 -23.72 15.23
CA ILE A 144 -6.37 -22.34 15.69
C ILE A 144 -7.50 -21.64 14.93
N ALA A 145 -7.82 -22.09 13.73
CA ALA A 145 -8.93 -21.58 12.94
C ALA A 145 -9.39 -22.62 11.92
N ALA A 146 -10.64 -22.54 11.49
CA ALA A 146 -11.18 -23.35 10.41
C ALA A 146 -12.11 -22.53 9.51
N GLU A 147 -12.09 -22.77 8.21
CA GLU A 147 -13.03 -22.15 7.27
C GLU A 147 -13.58 -23.18 6.28
N ALA A 148 -14.85 -23.06 5.95
CA ALA A 148 -15.51 -23.93 4.99
C ALA A 148 -15.10 -23.55 3.56
N THR A 149 -14.82 -24.57 2.76
CA THR A 149 -14.56 -24.43 1.32
C THR A 149 -15.71 -25.06 0.53
N SER A 150 -15.70 -24.91 -0.79
CA SER A 150 -16.70 -25.54 -1.66
C SER A 150 -16.73 -27.08 -1.58
N SER A 151 -15.67 -27.72 -1.08
CA SER A 151 -15.51 -29.18 -1.05
C SER A 151 -15.18 -29.75 0.34
N GLY A 152 -15.13 -28.93 1.38
CA GLY A 152 -14.72 -29.35 2.71
C GLY A 152 -14.28 -28.16 3.57
N TYR A 153 -13.09 -28.24 4.15
CA TYR A 153 -12.59 -27.24 5.09
C TYR A 153 -11.09 -27.00 4.95
N ASP A 154 -10.64 -25.78 5.18
CA ASP A 154 -9.25 -25.47 5.49
C ASP A 154 -9.10 -25.29 7.00
N VAL A 155 -8.05 -25.85 7.60
CA VAL A 155 -7.82 -25.79 9.05
C VAL A 155 -6.40 -25.32 9.30
N ALA A 156 -6.26 -24.16 9.96
CA ALA A 156 -4.95 -23.61 10.31
C ALA A 156 -4.47 -24.18 11.65
N TRP A 157 -3.19 -24.52 11.72
CA TRP A 157 -2.53 -25.10 12.87
C TRP A 157 -1.30 -24.29 13.27
N LYS A 158 -1.06 -24.18 14.56
CA LYS A 158 0.15 -23.59 15.13
C LYS A 158 0.90 -24.60 15.97
N ASN A 159 2.21 -24.67 15.79
CA ASN A 159 3.08 -25.39 16.70
C ASN A 159 3.49 -24.44 17.83
N THR A 160 3.00 -24.69 19.05
CA THR A 160 3.22 -23.81 20.20
C THR A 160 4.68 -23.76 20.67
N SER A 161 5.50 -24.77 20.33
CA SER A 161 6.92 -24.82 20.71
C SER A 161 7.85 -24.14 19.73
N THR A 162 7.54 -24.15 18.43
CA THR A 162 8.41 -23.58 17.39
C THR A 162 7.85 -22.30 16.78
N GLY A 163 6.56 -22.00 16.98
CA GLY A 163 5.89 -20.84 16.41
C GLY A 163 5.60 -20.94 14.91
N VAL A 164 5.83 -22.10 14.30
CA VAL A 164 5.54 -22.34 12.88
C VAL A 164 4.10 -22.80 12.68
N PHE A 165 3.63 -22.68 11.44
CA PHE A 165 2.25 -22.93 11.07
C PHE A 165 2.14 -23.96 9.94
N THR A 166 0.98 -24.62 9.89
CA THR A 166 0.59 -25.59 8.85
C THR A 166 -0.88 -25.37 8.56
N VAL A 167 -1.31 -25.55 7.30
CA VAL A 167 -2.71 -25.42 6.92
C VAL A 167 -3.12 -26.73 6.25
N TRP A 168 -4.10 -27.41 6.85
CA TRP A 168 -4.68 -28.63 6.30
C TRP A 168 -5.83 -28.31 5.39
N THR A 169 -6.00 -29.14 4.36
CA THR A 169 -7.29 -29.32 3.70
C THR A 169 -7.95 -30.57 4.29
N ALA A 170 -9.26 -30.49 4.51
CA ALA A 170 -10.09 -31.61 4.93
C ALA A 170 -11.31 -31.73 4.03
N ASP A 171 -11.83 -32.95 3.86
CA ASP A 171 -13.07 -33.21 3.14
C ASP A 171 -14.31 -32.71 3.93
N SER A 172 -15.50 -32.78 3.31
CA SER A 172 -16.77 -32.38 3.97
C SER A 172 -17.15 -33.21 5.20
N ASN A 173 -16.48 -34.33 5.44
CA ASN A 173 -16.66 -35.17 6.64
C ASN A 173 -15.58 -34.92 7.70
N GLY A 174 -14.74 -33.89 7.50
CA GLY A 174 -13.67 -33.47 8.40
C GLY A 174 -12.39 -34.29 8.29
N ASN A 175 -12.23 -35.20 7.31
CA ASN A 175 -11.00 -35.98 7.16
C ASN A 175 -9.90 -35.16 6.51
N PHE A 176 -8.73 -35.09 7.13
CA PHE A 176 -7.51 -34.60 6.51
C PHE A 176 -7.28 -35.25 5.15
N THR A 177 -7.09 -34.43 4.12
CA THR A 177 -6.79 -34.86 2.75
C THR A 177 -5.38 -34.50 2.32
N SER A 178 -4.92 -33.28 2.60
CA SER A 178 -3.58 -32.81 2.25
C SER A 178 -3.17 -31.59 3.07
N ASN A 179 -1.92 -31.14 2.91
CA ASN A 179 -1.49 -29.85 3.44
C ASN A 179 -1.52 -28.81 2.32
N LEU A 180 -2.20 -27.70 2.58
CA LEU A 180 -2.13 -26.49 1.75
C LEU A 180 -0.80 -25.75 1.99
N LEU A 181 -0.38 -25.65 3.26
CA LEU A 181 0.95 -25.20 3.68
C LEU A 181 1.52 -26.13 4.74
N SER A 182 2.84 -26.26 4.83
CA SER A 182 3.50 -27.14 5.80
C SER A 182 4.70 -26.48 6.45
N ASN A 183 4.65 -26.34 7.78
CA ASN A 183 5.76 -25.92 8.64
C ASN A 183 6.44 -24.62 8.19
N VAL A 184 5.63 -23.58 7.96
CA VAL A 184 6.07 -22.24 7.52
C VAL A 184 6.13 -21.25 8.69
N SER A 185 6.95 -20.20 8.61
CA SER A 185 6.90 -19.13 9.62
C SER A 185 5.64 -18.28 9.45
N GLY A 186 5.19 -17.65 10.55
CA GLY A 186 4.06 -16.73 10.52
C GLY A 186 4.29 -15.50 9.66
N THR A 187 5.55 -15.09 9.46
CA THR A 187 5.96 -13.95 8.63
C THR A 187 6.28 -14.34 7.18
N SER A 188 5.94 -15.56 6.77
CA SER A 188 6.15 -15.98 5.39
C SER A 188 5.03 -15.45 4.52
N THR A 189 5.35 -14.93 3.33
CA THR A 189 4.34 -14.38 2.41
C THR A 189 3.25 -15.40 2.07
N ALA A 190 3.59 -16.69 2.03
CA ALA A 190 2.64 -17.77 1.83
C ALA A 190 1.64 -17.87 2.99
N PHE A 191 2.09 -17.82 4.25
CA PHE A 191 1.21 -17.88 5.41
C PHE A 191 0.37 -16.62 5.58
N GLU A 192 0.99 -15.45 5.45
CA GLU A 192 0.29 -14.16 5.44
C GLU A 192 -0.80 -14.15 4.36
N SER A 193 -0.56 -14.70 3.16
CA SER A 193 -1.61 -14.78 2.13
C SER A 193 -2.81 -15.67 2.54
N ILE A 194 -2.58 -16.72 3.33
CA ILE A 194 -3.65 -17.63 3.80
C ILE A 194 -4.60 -16.93 4.77
N GLU A 195 -4.15 -15.94 5.52
CA GLU A 195 -4.99 -15.18 6.47
C GLU A 195 -6.23 -14.59 5.80
N THR A 196 -6.15 -14.26 4.51
CA THR A 196 -7.30 -13.78 3.73
C THR A 196 -8.37 -14.86 3.50
N LEU A 197 -8.01 -16.14 3.47
CA LEU A 197 -8.96 -17.25 3.37
C LEU A 197 -9.75 -17.42 4.67
N PHE A 198 -9.05 -17.32 5.80
CA PHE A 198 -9.64 -17.41 7.14
C PHE A 198 -10.26 -16.09 7.62
N GLN A 199 -10.00 -14.99 6.91
CA GLN A 199 -10.40 -13.62 7.25
C GLN A 199 -9.93 -13.20 8.65
N GLN A 200 -8.72 -13.63 9.04
CA GLN A 200 -8.19 -13.53 10.39
C GLN A 200 -6.69 -13.28 10.39
N ASP A 201 -6.22 -12.50 11.35
CA ASP A 201 -4.80 -12.31 11.66
C ASP A 201 -4.34 -13.51 12.51
N LEU A 202 -3.81 -14.54 11.84
CA LEU A 202 -3.46 -15.82 12.46
C LEU A 202 -2.07 -15.78 13.11
N ASN A 203 -1.18 -14.94 12.58
CA ASN A 203 0.17 -14.79 13.11
C ASN A 203 0.25 -13.76 14.26
N GLY A 204 -0.76 -12.89 14.42
CA GLY A 204 -0.88 -11.88 15.45
C GLY A 204 -0.06 -10.62 15.20
N ASP A 205 0.22 -10.27 13.94
CA ASP A 205 1.03 -9.10 13.57
C ASP A 205 0.20 -7.80 13.39
N GLY A 206 -1.13 -7.91 13.50
CA GLY A 206 -2.10 -6.84 13.36
C GLY A 206 -2.64 -6.64 11.94
N VAL A 207 -2.24 -7.47 10.98
CA VAL A 207 -2.66 -7.40 9.58
C VAL A 207 -3.31 -8.73 9.17
N ILE A 208 -4.39 -8.66 8.39
CA ILE A 208 -4.93 -9.84 7.70
C ILE A 208 -4.36 -9.81 6.28
N GLY A 209 -3.52 -10.78 5.92
CA GLY A 209 -2.91 -10.82 4.61
C GLY A 209 -1.48 -10.29 4.60
N LEU A 210 -0.96 -10.02 3.41
CA LEU A 210 0.33 -9.37 3.25
C LEU A 210 0.28 -7.92 3.75
N ARG A 211 1.30 -7.51 4.50
CA ARG A 211 1.50 -6.10 4.84
C ARG A 211 1.62 -5.25 3.58
N THR A 212 0.79 -4.22 3.50
CA THR A 212 0.87 -3.17 2.48
C THR A 212 1.51 -1.92 3.08
N THR A 213 2.40 -1.28 2.34
CA THR A 213 3.01 -0.01 2.73
C THR A 213 3.08 0.87 1.50
N THR A 214 2.30 1.96 1.52
CA THR A 214 2.42 3.01 0.52
C THR A 214 3.79 3.67 0.65
N VAL A 215 4.62 3.51 -0.37
CA VAL A 215 5.92 4.18 -0.47
C VAL A 215 5.69 5.63 -0.88
N GLU A 216 4.79 5.83 -1.84
CA GLU A 216 4.54 7.11 -2.50
C GLU A 216 3.15 7.09 -3.18
N ALA A 217 2.48 8.24 -3.27
CA ALA A 217 1.09 8.35 -3.75
C ALA A 217 0.73 9.73 -4.34
N ALA A 218 1.72 10.46 -4.85
CA ALA A 218 1.51 11.69 -5.59
C ALA A 218 1.07 11.37 -7.03
N GLY A 219 0.32 12.31 -7.62
CA GLY A 219 -0.18 12.16 -8.99
C GLY A 219 -1.20 11.03 -9.16
N ALA A 220 -1.11 10.29 -10.28
CA ALA A 220 -2.11 9.29 -10.68
C ALA A 220 -1.73 7.86 -10.26
N THR A 221 -0.49 7.65 -9.80
CA THR A 221 0.04 6.34 -9.42
C THR A 221 0.54 6.34 -7.98
N SER A 222 0.26 5.28 -7.25
CA SER A 222 0.84 5.00 -5.94
C SER A 222 1.81 3.84 -6.08
N LEU A 223 3.05 4.08 -5.66
CA LEU A 223 4.02 3.01 -5.47
C LEU A 223 3.73 2.34 -4.11
N VAL A 224 3.26 1.11 -4.16
CA VAL A 224 2.86 0.36 -2.95
C VAL A 224 3.72 -0.87 -2.81
N GLN A 225 4.38 -1.03 -1.66
CA GLN A 225 5.05 -2.28 -1.32
C GLN A 225 4.04 -3.25 -0.71
N VAL A 226 3.94 -4.47 -1.27
CA VAL A 226 3.09 -5.55 -0.76
C VAL A 226 3.93 -6.79 -0.53
N GLY A 227 4.13 -7.15 0.75
CA GLY A 227 5.15 -8.12 1.14
C GLY A 227 6.53 -7.65 0.65
N SER A 228 7.17 -8.44 -0.23
CA SER A 228 8.45 -8.07 -0.84
C SER A 228 8.33 -7.50 -2.26
N ASN A 229 7.14 -7.41 -2.83
CA ASN A 229 6.93 -6.89 -4.18
C ASN A 229 6.52 -5.41 -4.15
N TYR A 230 6.61 -4.73 -5.30
CA TYR A 230 6.12 -3.37 -5.48
C TYR A 230 5.04 -3.34 -6.57
N LEU A 231 3.92 -2.72 -6.29
CA LEU A 231 2.80 -2.51 -7.20
C LEU A 231 2.73 -1.03 -7.60
N LEU A 232 2.24 -0.79 -8.81
CA LEU A 232 2.03 0.53 -9.41
C LEU A 232 0.52 0.82 -9.45
N ASP A 233 -0.09 1.01 -8.28
CA ASP A 233 -1.54 1.09 -8.13
C ASP A 233 -2.08 2.47 -8.54
N PRO A 234 -3.28 2.59 -9.14
CA PRO A 234 -3.89 3.90 -9.38
C PRO A 234 -4.26 4.60 -8.06
N THR A 235 -4.00 5.90 -7.93
CA THR A 235 -4.41 6.69 -6.74
C THR A 235 -5.92 6.82 -6.60
N SER A 236 -6.68 6.61 -7.69
CA SER A 236 -8.15 6.52 -7.67
C SER A 236 -8.69 5.21 -7.06
N GLY A 237 -7.81 4.28 -6.67
CA GLY A 237 -8.15 2.96 -6.17
C GLY A 237 -8.13 1.88 -7.25
N GLY A 238 -8.01 0.63 -6.82
CA GLY A 238 -7.79 -0.54 -7.67
C GLY A 238 -6.38 -1.13 -7.49
N SER A 239 -6.08 -2.20 -8.22
CA SER A 239 -4.74 -2.79 -8.26
C SER A 239 -4.14 -2.59 -9.64
N GLY A 240 -2.94 -2.03 -9.67
CA GLY A 240 -2.12 -1.90 -10.86
C GLY A 240 -1.17 -3.08 -11.05
N PRO A 241 -0.25 -3.00 -12.02
CA PRO A 241 0.70 -4.06 -12.27
C PRO A 241 1.78 -4.14 -11.16
N VAL A 242 2.30 -5.34 -10.96
CA VAL A 242 3.54 -5.55 -10.19
C VAL A 242 4.72 -5.07 -11.03
N LEU A 243 5.61 -4.28 -10.42
CA LEU A 243 6.88 -3.87 -11.01
C LEU A 243 7.78 -5.10 -11.24
N LYS A 244 8.32 -5.24 -12.44
CA LYS A 244 9.05 -6.44 -12.90
C LYS A 244 10.37 -6.08 -13.54
N PHE A 245 11.32 -7.00 -13.44
CA PHE A 245 12.58 -6.97 -14.16
C PHE A 245 12.78 -8.31 -14.88
N ASN A 246 13.03 -8.29 -16.19
CA ASN A 246 13.09 -9.49 -17.04
C ASN A 246 11.86 -10.41 -16.92
N GLY A 247 10.67 -9.82 -16.78
CA GLY A 247 9.40 -10.55 -16.67
C GLY A 247 9.06 -11.13 -15.29
N ALA A 248 10.01 -11.13 -14.35
CA ALA A 248 9.78 -11.56 -12.97
C ALA A 248 9.49 -10.36 -12.06
N ALA A 249 8.64 -10.56 -11.03
CA ALA A 249 8.38 -9.52 -10.04
C ALA A 249 9.68 -9.03 -9.40
N TYR A 250 9.86 -7.72 -9.32
CA TYR A 250 10.95 -7.14 -8.57
C TYR A 250 10.70 -7.36 -7.08
N VAL A 251 11.72 -7.87 -6.39
CA VAL A 251 11.67 -8.18 -4.96
C VAL A 251 12.56 -7.19 -4.21
N ALA A 252 12.05 -6.65 -3.11
CA ALA A 252 12.78 -5.74 -2.23
C ALA A 252 14.16 -6.31 -1.86
N GLY A 253 15.22 -5.51 -2.11
CA GLY A 253 16.60 -5.92 -1.86
C GLY A 253 17.25 -6.75 -2.98
N GLN A 254 16.54 -7.08 -4.07
CA GLN A 254 17.10 -7.80 -5.23
C GLN A 254 18.31 -7.08 -5.82
N PHE A 255 18.28 -5.75 -5.85
CA PHE A 255 19.39 -4.90 -6.27
C PHE A 255 19.95 -4.18 -5.06
N SER A 256 21.11 -4.63 -4.57
CA SER A 256 21.74 -4.12 -3.37
C SER A 256 21.74 -2.59 -3.32
N ASN A 257 21.20 -2.05 -2.23
CA ASN A 257 21.06 -0.61 -1.93
C ASN A 257 20.13 0.18 -2.87
N TRP A 258 19.56 -0.40 -3.92
CA TRP A 258 18.58 0.27 -4.77
C TRP A 258 17.16 0.04 -4.24
N THR A 259 16.41 1.12 -4.10
CA THR A 259 15.01 1.10 -3.65
C THR A 259 14.19 1.99 -4.57
N PRO A 260 13.02 1.53 -5.06
CA PRO A 260 12.11 2.39 -5.80
C PRO A 260 11.47 3.38 -4.82
N ILE A 261 11.33 4.64 -5.22
CA ILE A 261 10.91 5.73 -4.33
C ILE A 261 9.72 6.54 -4.85
N ALA A 262 9.42 6.47 -6.14
CA ALA A 262 8.25 7.10 -6.76
C ALA A 262 7.92 6.40 -8.07
N ALA A 263 6.66 6.47 -8.49
CA ALA A 263 6.26 6.02 -9.81
C ALA A 263 5.11 6.86 -10.37
N GLU A 264 5.08 7.07 -11.69
CA GLU A 264 3.96 7.73 -12.36
C GLU A 264 3.61 7.05 -13.68
N ALA A 265 2.31 6.98 -13.97
CA ALA A 265 1.78 6.45 -15.21
C ALA A 265 2.09 7.41 -16.35
N THR A 266 2.54 6.85 -17.47
CA THR A 266 2.72 7.53 -18.74
C THR A 266 1.69 7.05 -19.75
N SER A 267 1.65 7.64 -20.95
CA SER A 267 0.75 7.20 -22.02
C SER A 267 0.96 5.75 -22.47
N SER A 268 2.13 5.15 -22.16
CA SER A 268 2.53 3.82 -22.64
C SER A 268 2.95 2.84 -21.55
N GLY A 269 2.91 3.25 -20.28
CA GLY A 269 3.40 2.46 -19.16
C GLY A 269 3.65 3.31 -17.94
N TYR A 270 4.84 3.21 -17.34
CA TYR A 270 5.19 3.91 -16.11
C TYR A 270 6.63 4.39 -16.12
N ASP A 271 6.90 5.52 -15.47
CA ASP A 271 8.23 5.91 -15.05
C ASP A 271 8.39 5.59 -13.57
N VAL A 272 9.52 4.98 -13.17
CA VAL A 272 9.78 4.59 -11.77
C VAL A 272 11.13 5.11 -11.34
N ALA A 273 11.15 6.00 -10.35
CA ALA A 273 12.39 6.52 -9.78
C ALA A 273 12.95 5.60 -8.71
N TRP A 274 14.28 5.45 -8.73
CA TRP A 274 15.05 4.63 -7.83
C TRP A 274 16.15 5.46 -7.18
N LYS A 275 16.42 5.19 -5.91
CA LYS A 275 17.54 5.79 -5.17
C LYS A 275 18.47 4.69 -4.67
N ASN A 276 19.77 4.91 -4.84
CA ASN A 276 20.78 4.10 -4.20
C ASN A 276 21.05 4.67 -2.80
N THR A 277 20.68 3.94 -1.75
CA THR A 277 20.79 4.40 -0.36
C THR A 277 22.22 4.49 0.14
N LEU A 278 23.17 3.81 -0.51
CA LEU A 278 24.59 3.87 -0.15
C LEU A 278 25.29 5.07 -0.78
N THR A 279 25.05 5.34 -2.07
CA THR A 279 25.77 6.38 -2.83
C THR A 279 24.97 7.67 -3.01
N GLY A 280 23.66 7.64 -2.76
CA GLY A 280 22.77 8.79 -2.95
C GLY A 280 22.48 9.13 -4.42
N VAL A 281 22.90 8.29 -5.38
CA VAL A 281 22.56 8.49 -6.80
C VAL A 281 21.18 7.95 -7.14
N PHE A 282 20.64 8.41 -8.27
CA PHE A 282 19.30 8.12 -8.74
C PHE A 282 19.33 7.50 -10.13
N THR A 283 18.33 6.67 -10.42
CA THR A 283 18.06 6.06 -11.72
C THR A 283 16.55 6.13 -11.95
N VAL A 284 16.11 6.36 -13.18
CA VAL A 284 14.67 6.33 -13.52
C VAL A 284 14.48 5.28 -14.59
N TRP A 285 13.62 4.32 -14.30
CA TRP A 285 13.22 3.28 -15.25
C TRP A 285 12.01 3.74 -16.04
N THR A 286 11.94 3.31 -17.29
CA THR A 286 10.68 3.15 -18.00
C THR A 286 10.23 1.70 -17.83
N ALA A 287 8.94 1.51 -17.59
CA ALA A 287 8.29 0.21 -17.57
C ALA A 287 7.08 0.21 -18.52
N ASP A 288 6.77 -0.95 -19.10
CA ASP A 288 5.57 -1.12 -19.92
C ASP A 288 4.28 -1.11 -19.06
N SER A 289 3.12 -1.12 -19.72
CA SER A 289 1.80 -1.16 -19.05
C SER A 289 1.58 -2.38 -18.15
N ASN A 290 2.40 -3.43 -18.26
CA ASN A 290 2.37 -4.62 -17.40
C ASN A 290 3.42 -4.56 -16.27
N GLY A 291 4.10 -3.43 -16.11
CA GLY A 291 5.11 -3.17 -15.09
C GLY A 291 6.50 -3.72 -15.42
N ASN A 292 6.77 -4.22 -16.63
CA ASN A 292 8.11 -4.72 -16.98
C ASN A 292 9.05 -3.58 -17.30
N PHE A 293 10.22 -3.56 -16.66
CA PHE A 293 11.34 -2.72 -17.06
C PHE A 293 11.63 -2.83 -18.57
N THR A 294 11.69 -1.69 -19.25
CA THR A 294 12.01 -1.59 -20.68
C THR A 294 13.34 -0.89 -20.93
N SER A 295 13.62 0.22 -20.25
CA SER A 295 14.86 0.97 -20.40
C SER A 295 15.13 1.88 -19.21
N ASN A 296 16.32 2.47 -19.13
CA ASN A 296 16.58 3.55 -18.20
C ASN A 296 16.33 4.90 -18.90
N LEU A 297 15.42 5.70 -18.35
CA LEU A 297 15.26 7.10 -18.73
C LEU A 297 16.43 7.94 -18.20
N LEU A 298 16.83 7.70 -16.95
CA LEU A 298 18.04 8.28 -16.32
C LEU A 298 18.87 7.16 -15.70
N SER A 299 20.20 7.29 -15.65
CA SER A 299 21.09 6.27 -15.10
C SER A 299 22.17 6.88 -14.21
N ASN A 300 22.16 6.53 -12.93
CA ASN A 300 23.17 6.91 -11.93
C ASN A 300 23.48 8.42 -11.87
N VAL A 301 22.45 9.25 -11.88
CA VAL A 301 22.58 10.71 -11.78
C VAL A 301 22.64 11.16 -10.33
N SER A 302 23.33 12.25 -10.03
CA SER A 302 23.35 12.82 -8.67
C SER A 302 22.04 13.54 -8.33
N GLY A 303 21.77 13.76 -7.05
CA GLY A 303 20.63 14.58 -6.60
C GLY A 303 20.60 16.01 -7.15
N ALA A 304 21.78 16.56 -7.50
CA ALA A 304 21.90 17.89 -8.09
C ALA A 304 21.71 17.90 -9.62
N SER A 305 21.52 16.74 -10.27
CA SER A 305 21.41 16.65 -11.72
C SER A 305 20.18 17.42 -12.24
N ALA A 306 20.37 18.28 -13.24
CA ALA A 306 19.27 18.97 -13.91
C ALA A 306 18.26 17.99 -14.53
N SER A 307 18.72 16.83 -15.00
CA SER A 307 17.83 15.81 -15.54
C SER A 307 16.98 15.12 -14.46
N LEU A 308 17.55 14.90 -13.26
CA LEU A 308 16.77 14.40 -12.13
C LEU A 308 15.71 15.43 -11.73
N LYS A 309 16.10 16.70 -11.60
CA LYS A 309 15.18 17.80 -11.30
C LYS A 309 14.04 17.87 -12.32
N SER A 310 14.34 17.75 -13.62
CA SER A 310 13.29 17.75 -14.64
C SER A 310 12.26 16.61 -14.47
N ILE A 311 12.67 15.45 -13.95
CA ILE A 311 11.75 14.31 -13.74
C ILE A 311 10.86 14.48 -12.51
N GLU A 312 11.21 15.36 -11.57
CA GLU A 312 10.41 15.65 -10.37
C GLU A 312 9.02 16.19 -10.74
N THR A 313 8.92 16.95 -11.85
CA THR A 313 7.63 17.40 -12.39
C THR A 313 6.75 16.27 -12.95
N VAL A 314 7.38 15.26 -13.54
CA VAL A 314 6.69 14.12 -14.16
C VAL A 314 6.21 13.17 -13.08
N LEU A 315 7.03 12.94 -12.06
CA LEU A 315 6.73 12.05 -10.94
C LEU A 315 6.02 12.75 -9.78
N HIS A 316 5.77 14.05 -9.90
CA HIS A 316 5.12 14.89 -8.88
C HIS A 316 5.76 14.81 -7.49
N GLN A 317 7.08 14.62 -7.42
CA GLN A 317 7.81 14.32 -6.17
C GLN A 317 9.15 15.04 -6.11
N ASP A 318 9.53 15.46 -4.91
CA ASP A 318 10.86 16.03 -4.59
C ASP A 318 11.80 14.86 -4.29
N LEU A 319 12.42 14.32 -5.34
CA LEU A 319 13.20 13.07 -5.26
C LEU A 319 14.51 13.27 -4.51
N ASN A 320 15.13 14.45 -4.69
CA ASN A 320 16.41 14.77 -4.07
C ASN A 320 16.27 15.38 -2.65
N SER A 321 15.04 15.69 -2.23
CA SER A 321 14.72 16.31 -0.95
C SER A 321 15.35 17.70 -0.76
N ASP A 322 15.45 18.49 -1.83
CA ASP A 322 15.94 19.87 -1.79
C ASP A 322 14.84 20.89 -1.43
N GLY A 323 13.62 20.40 -1.19
CA GLY A 323 12.47 21.17 -0.74
C GLY A 323 11.61 21.72 -1.86
N VAL A 324 11.95 21.44 -3.13
CA VAL A 324 11.18 21.87 -4.29
C VAL A 324 10.91 20.72 -5.26
N ILE A 325 9.63 20.50 -5.58
CA ILE A 325 9.22 19.76 -6.78
C ILE A 325 9.34 20.77 -7.92
N ASN A 326 10.57 21.02 -8.36
CA ASN A 326 10.88 22.18 -9.19
C ASN A 326 10.03 22.14 -10.47
N SER A 327 9.34 23.23 -10.81
CA SER A 327 9.93 24.45 -11.38
C SER A 327 9.69 25.73 -10.57
N SER A 328 10.61 26.02 -9.63
CA SER A 328 11.09 27.35 -9.17
C SER A 328 12.15 27.08 -8.09
N SER A 329 13.44 27.38 -8.19
CA SER A 329 14.16 28.44 -8.89
C SER A 329 15.39 27.89 -9.61
N THR A 330 15.34 27.81 -10.93
CA THR A 330 16.55 27.99 -11.73
C THR A 330 16.40 29.36 -12.33
N VAL A 331 17.25 30.29 -11.93
CA VAL A 331 17.74 31.25 -12.90
C VAL A 331 17.97 30.46 -14.20
N LEU A 332 17.21 30.72 -15.27
CA LEU A 332 17.55 30.14 -16.57
C LEU A 332 18.96 30.63 -16.86
N ASP A 333 19.93 29.72 -16.82
CA ASP A 333 21.31 30.00 -17.21
C ASP A 333 21.40 29.68 -18.70
N ILE A 334 21.26 30.71 -19.52
CA ILE A 334 21.37 30.58 -20.97
C ILE A 334 22.86 30.64 -21.28
N SER A 335 23.46 29.47 -21.54
CA SER A 335 24.85 29.34 -21.97
C SER A 335 24.93 28.88 -23.43
N GLY A 336 25.87 29.48 -24.18
CA GLY A 336 26.06 29.21 -25.61
C GLY A 336 25.10 29.96 -26.54
N LYS A 337 25.28 29.76 -27.85
CA LYS A 337 24.54 30.47 -28.92
C LYS A 337 23.14 29.85 -29.15
N ILE A 338 22.35 29.73 -28.09
CA ILE A 338 20.99 29.16 -28.10
C ILE A 338 20.01 30.33 -28.06
N THR A 339 19.02 30.35 -28.96
CA THR A 339 17.87 31.26 -28.89
C THR A 339 16.71 30.50 -28.26
N LEU A 340 16.30 30.89 -27.05
CA LEU A 340 15.11 30.34 -26.40
C LEU A 340 13.95 31.31 -26.59
N ALA A 341 12.89 30.89 -27.27
CA ALA A 341 11.68 31.67 -27.51
C ALA A 341 10.66 31.43 -26.37
N LEU A 342 10.42 32.44 -25.53
CA LEU A 342 9.46 32.36 -24.41
C LEU A 342 8.30 33.31 -24.59
N GLY A 343 7.07 32.79 -24.60
CA GLY A 343 5.84 33.59 -24.71
C GLY A 343 5.36 34.22 -23.40
N ASN A 344 5.91 33.79 -22.25
CA ASN A 344 5.65 34.37 -20.94
C ASN A 344 6.83 34.08 -19.99
N LEU A 345 7.51 35.12 -19.52
CA LEU A 345 8.60 35.01 -18.54
C LEU A 345 8.10 35.44 -17.15
N SER A 346 7.87 34.47 -16.27
CA SER A 346 7.41 34.67 -14.90
C SER A 346 8.50 34.48 -13.83
N GLN A 347 9.71 34.07 -14.22
CA GLN A 347 10.85 33.85 -13.32
C GLN A 347 12.11 34.62 -13.76
N ALA A 348 12.93 35.02 -12.78
CA ALA A 348 14.18 35.72 -13.03
C ALA A 348 15.15 34.87 -13.88
N THR A 349 15.85 35.48 -14.83
CA THR A 349 16.73 34.79 -15.78
C THR A 349 18.12 35.43 -15.82
N VAL A 350 19.16 34.66 -16.12
CA VAL A 350 20.53 35.15 -16.37
C VAL A 350 20.94 34.90 -17.82
N ILE A 351 21.57 35.89 -18.43
CA ILE A 351 22.23 35.78 -19.73
C ILE A 351 23.74 35.76 -19.48
N GLU A 352 24.38 34.62 -19.78
CA GLU A 352 25.84 34.49 -19.70
C GLU A 352 26.51 35.18 -20.92
N PRO A 353 27.81 35.51 -20.84
CA PRO A 353 28.53 36.14 -21.95
C PRO A 353 28.36 35.36 -23.27
N GLY A 354 27.91 36.03 -24.33
CA GLY A 354 27.74 35.46 -25.67
C GLY A 354 26.42 34.72 -25.91
N ALA A 355 25.54 34.64 -24.90
CA ALA A 355 24.24 33.99 -25.02
C ALA A 355 23.14 34.92 -25.52
N SER A 356 22.04 34.37 -26.05
CA SER A 356 20.91 35.15 -26.54
C SER A 356 19.56 34.64 -26.01
N LEU A 357 18.75 35.51 -25.40
CA LEU A 357 17.38 35.20 -25.00
C LEU A 357 16.39 35.89 -25.94
N GLU A 358 15.33 35.23 -26.37
CA GLU A 358 14.27 35.85 -27.17
C GLU A 358 12.91 35.74 -26.47
N LEU A 359 12.31 36.89 -26.18
CA LEU A 359 10.99 36.98 -25.58
C LEU A 359 9.96 37.20 -26.70
N THR A 360 9.16 36.17 -26.98
CA THR A 360 8.17 36.19 -28.07
C THR A 360 6.82 36.76 -27.66
N GLY A 361 6.63 37.08 -26.37
CA GLY A 361 5.40 37.66 -25.82
C GLY A 361 5.66 38.53 -24.58
N ALA A 362 4.59 38.93 -23.90
CA ALA A 362 4.67 39.73 -22.67
C ALA A 362 5.49 39.03 -21.58
N ALA A 363 6.32 39.78 -20.87
CA ALA A 363 7.23 39.25 -19.85
C ALA A 363 7.41 40.25 -18.70
N SER A 364 7.38 39.76 -17.47
CA SER A 364 7.40 40.62 -16.27
C SER A 364 8.52 40.28 -15.29
N ALA A 365 9.26 39.20 -15.51
CA ALA A 365 10.35 38.82 -14.63
C ALA A 365 11.67 39.55 -14.95
N SER A 366 12.57 39.59 -13.97
CA SER A 366 13.87 40.24 -14.12
C SER A 366 14.84 39.46 -14.99
N VAL A 367 15.71 40.16 -15.71
CA VAL A 367 16.79 39.56 -16.52
C VAL A 367 18.12 40.15 -16.07
N THR A 368 19.12 39.30 -15.84
CA THR A 368 20.45 39.73 -15.39
C THR A 368 21.51 39.33 -16.42
N PHE A 369 22.25 40.28 -16.96
CA PHE A 369 23.47 40.00 -17.72
C PHE A 369 24.62 39.71 -16.74
N LYS A 370 25.40 38.65 -17.00
CA LYS A 370 26.60 38.32 -16.23
C LYS A 370 27.92 38.69 -16.92
N GLY A 371 27.84 39.17 -18.16
CA GLY A 371 28.98 39.54 -18.98
C GLY A 371 28.74 40.85 -19.71
N VAL A 372 29.43 41.02 -20.84
CA VAL A 372 29.35 42.21 -21.72
C VAL A 372 29.10 41.81 -23.17
N THR A 373 28.53 40.63 -23.43
CA THR A 373 28.32 40.10 -24.80
C THR A 373 27.03 39.32 -24.94
N GLY A 374 26.11 39.45 -23.97
CA GLY A 374 24.80 38.80 -24.04
C GLY A 374 23.85 39.53 -25.00
N THR A 375 22.76 38.88 -25.40
CA THR A 375 21.69 39.53 -26.17
C THR A 375 20.34 39.19 -25.56
N LEU A 376 19.49 40.19 -25.35
CA LEU A 376 18.08 40.03 -25.01
C LEU A 376 17.23 40.60 -26.14
N ALA A 377 16.58 39.73 -26.90
CA ALA A 377 15.68 40.07 -27.98
C ALA A 377 14.22 40.07 -27.52
N PHE A 378 13.44 41.00 -28.07
CA PHE A 378 12.03 41.18 -27.78
C PHE A 378 11.25 41.23 -29.09
N ASP A 379 10.28 40.33 -29.25
CA ASP A 379 9.27 40.44 -30.31
C ASP A 379 8.18 41.46 -29.93
N HIS A 380 8.02 41.76 -28.64
CA HIS A 380 7.00 42.67 -28.09
C HIS A 380 7.55 43.49 -26.91
N SER A 381 8.59 44.30 -27.13
CA SER A 381 9.26 45.10 -26.09
C SER A 381 8.33 46.08 -25.36
N THR A 382 7.27 46.53 -26.03
CA THR A 382 6.22 47.39 -25.44
C THR A 382 5.44 46.72 -24.30
N GLN A 383 5.50 45.39 -24.18
CA GLN A 383 4.80 44.59 -23.17
C GLN A 383 5.74 44.05 -22.08
N PHE A 384 7.03 44.40 -22.12
CA PHE A 384 7.97 44.00 -21.09
C PHE A 384 7.84 44.90 -19.85
N THR A 385 7.60 44.30 -18.68
CA THR A 385 7.49 45.02 -17.40
C THR A 385 8.52 44.56 -16.37
N GLY A 386 9.48 43.73 -16.77
CA GLY A 386 10.55 43.26 -15.91
C GLY A 386 11.66 44.30 -15.69
N THR A 387 12.60 43.98 -14.80
CA THR A 387 13.79 44.79 -14.54
C THR A 387 15.03 44.12 -15.09
N ILE A 388 15.85 44.86 -15.83
CA ILE A 388 17.13 44.39 -16.34
C ILE A 388 18.26 44.82 -15.39
N TYR A 389 19.14 43.87 -15.07
CA TYR A 389 20.33 44.08 -14.25
C TYR A 389 21.58 43.81 -15.08
N GLY A 390 22.64 44.59 -14.85
CA GLY A 390 23.99 44.29 -15.36
C GLY A 390 24.20 44.53 -16.85
N LEU A 391 23.27 45.20 -17.55
CA LEU A 391 23.47 45.62 -18.93
C LEU A 391 24.72 46.50 -19.00
N SER A 392 25.71 46.12 -19.82
CA SER A 392 26.97 46.86 -19.92
C SER A 392 27.66 46.63 -21.26
N GLY A 393 28.63 47.50 -21.60
CA GLY A 393 29.33 47.41 -22.87
C GLY A 393 30.29 48.55 -23.13
N ASN A 394 30.81 48.59 -24.36
CA ASN A 394 31.67 49.66 -24.87
C ASN A 394 31.13 50.33 -26.15
N GLY A 395 29.89 50.03 -26.53
CA GLY A 395 29.25 50.59 -27.72
C GLY A 395 29.55 49.84 -29.01
N ASP A 396 30.48 48.87 -29.01
CA ASP A 396 30.67 47.93 -30.11
C ASP A 396 29.77 46.69 -29.89
N PRO A 397 28.89 46.32 -30.85
CA PRO A 397 28.02 45.14 -30.73
C PRO A 397 28.76 43.82 -30.46
N SER A 398 30.04 43.71 -30.83
CA SER A 398 30.83 42.49 -30.59
C SER A 398 31.37 42.37 -29.17
N SER A 399 31.33 43.46 -28.39
CA SER A 399 31.86 43.55 -27.02
C SER A 399 30.93 44.31 -26.08
N SER A 400 29.63 44.29 -26.37
CA SER A 400 28.60 44.86 -25.51
C SER A 400 27.42 43.91 -25.37
N ASP A 401 26.70 44.00 -24.26
CA ASP A 401 25.36 43.43 -24.17
C ASP A 401 24.42 44.19 -25.14
N ILE A 402 23.46 43.46 -25.70
CA ILE A 402 22.54 43.98 -26.72
C ILE A 402 21.10 43.79 -26.26
N LEU A 403 20.30 44.85 -26.33
CA LEU A 403 18.84 44.74 -26.36
C LEU A 403 18.38 44.81 -27.81
N ASP A 404 17.77 43.75 -28.33
CA ASP A 404 17.25 43.69 -29.70
C ASP A 404 15.72 43.89 -29.68
N LEU A 405 15.25 45.10 -30.02
CA LEU A 405 13.84 45.47 -30.02
C LEU A 405 13.26 45.28 -31.42
N LYS A 406 12.74 44.08 -31.69
CA LYS A 406 12.26 43.73 -33.04
C LYS A 406 10.95 44.43 -33.40
N ASP A 407 10.17 44.85 -32.42
CA ASP A 407 8.92 45.60 -32.59
C ASP A 407 9.12 47.12 -32.69
N ILE A 408 10.34 47.63 -32.54
CA ILE A 408 10.66 49.06 -32.68
C ILE A 408 11.45 49.28 -33.98
N SER A 409 10.83 49.92 -34.95
CA SER A 409 11.43 50.09 -36.28
C SER A 409 12.65 51.03 -36.26
N PHE A 410 13.76 50.61 -36.87
CA PHE A 410 14.96 51.46 -36.98
C PHE A 410 14.93 52.36 -38.23
N GLY A 411 15.15 53.67 -38.05
CA GLY A 411 15.20 54.66 -39.12
C GLY A 411 15.48 56.08 -38.64
N SER A 412 15.32 57.08 -39.52
CA SER A 412 15.65 58.49 -39.24
C SER A 412 14.82 59.16 -38.12
N GLY A 413 13.74 58.51 -37.68
CA GLY A 413 12.90 58.98 -36.57
C GLY A 413 13.02 58.14 -35.29
N THR A 414 13.90 57.14 -35.24
CA THR A 414 14.10 56.32 -34.04
C THR A 414 14.86 57.14 -32.98
N LYS A 415 14.37 57.11 -31.75
CA LYS A 415 14.89 57.91 -30.63
C LYS A 415 15.10 57.04 -29.41
N VAL A 416 16.10 57.41 -28.60
CA VAL A 416 16.36 56.83 -27.28
C VAL A 416 16.53 57.92 -26.24
N ALA A 417 16.01 57.69 -25.05
CA ALA A 417 16.20 58.55 -23.88
C ALA A 417 16.25 57.69 -22.62
N TYR A 418 17.10 58.05 -21.67
CA TYR A 418 17.13 57.45 -20.34
C TYR A 418 16.71 58.49 -19.29
N SER A 419 15.90 58.09 -18.32
CA SER A 419 15.53 58.90 -17.16
C SER A 419 15.64 58.05 -15.90
N GLY A 420 16.46 58.49 -14.95
CA GLY A 420 16.74 57.75 -13.73
C GLY A 420 17.73 58.46 -12.81
N ASP A 421 18.16 57.75 -11.78
CA ASP A 421 19.22 58.13 -10.86
C ASP A 421 20.32 57.04 -10.82
N THR A 422 21.21 57.12 -9.83
CA THR A 422 22.34 56.17 -9.69
C THR A 422 21.92 54.76 -9.25
N SER A 423 20.65 54.53 -8.92
CA SER A 423 20.10 53.21 -8.56
C SER A 423 19.37 52.52 -9.71
N GLY A 424 18.89 53.28 -10.70
CA GLY A 424 18.16 52.76 -11.85
C GLY A 424 17.27 53.81 -12.51
N GLY A 425 16.53 53.37 -13.52
CA GLY A 425 15.70 54.24 -14.34
C GLY A 425 15.00 53.52 -15.47
N VAL A 426 14.37 54.30 -16.35
CA VAL A 426 13.65 53.79 -17.52
C VAL A 426 14.36 54.26 -18.79
N LEU A 427 14.81 53.29 -19.59
CA LEU A 427 15.24 53.46 -20.96
C LEU A 427 14.02 53.45 -21.87
N THR A 428 13.79 54.55 -22.57
CA THR A 428 12.68 54.72 -23.50
C THR A 428 13.20 54.73 -24.93
N VAL A 429 12.75 53.79 -25.75
CA VAL A 429 13.09 53.70 -27.18
C VAL A 429 11.82 53.80 -27.99
N SER A 430 11.83 54.64 -29.03
CA SER A 430 10.65 54.84 -29.88
C SER A 430 11.01 54.94 -31.35
N ASP A 431 10.09 54.52 -32.21
CA ASP A 431 10.22 54.69 -33.67
C ASP A 431 9.46 55.91 -34.20
N ALA A 432 9.55 56.14 -35.51
CA ALA A 432 8.88 57.25 -36.18
C ALA A 432 7.33 57.14 -36.19
N GLN A 433 6.78 55.97 -35.85
CA GLN A 433 5.35 55.70 -35.74
C GLN A 433 4.85 55.84 -34.29
N ASN A 434 5.73 56.14 -33.34
CA ASN A 434 5.48 56.19 -31.90
C ASN A 434 5.11 54.83 -31.27
N HIS A 435 5.63 53.71 -31.78
CA HIS A 435 5.76 52.54 -30.91
C HIS A 435 6.84 52.86 -29.87
N VAL A 436 6.55 52.62 -28.58
CA VAL A 436 7.43 53.05 -27.48
C VAL A 436 7.66 51.90 -26.51
N ALA A 437 8.92 51.47 -26.41
CA ALA A 437 9.37 50.53 -25.40
C ALA A 437 9.83 51.28 -24.14
N HIS A 438 9.40 50.81 -22.97
CA HIS A 438 9.86 51.31 -21.67
C HIS A 438 10.57 50.17 -20.92
N ILE A 439 11.90 50.22 -20.91
CA ILE A 439 12.73 49.17 -20.32
C ILE A 439 13.26 49.67 -18.97
N THR A 440 12.91 48.96 -17.89
CA THR A 440 13.39 49.30 -16.55
C THR A 440 14.78 48.72 -16.35
N LEU A 441 15.75 49.58 -16.04
CA LEU A 441 17.14 49.21 -15.78
C LEU A 441 17.47 49.46 -14.29
N ALA A 442 18.19 48.53 -13.67
CA ALA A 442 18.74 48.68 -12.34
C ALA A 442 20.26 48.82 -12.42
N GLY A 443 20.80 49.90 -11.85
CA GLY A 443 22.19 50.32 -11.98
C GLY A 443 22.35 51.80 -12.31
N ASP A 444 23.58 52.30 -12.30
CA ASP A 444 23.87 53.70 -12.65
C ASP A 444 24.09 53.84 -14.16
N TYR A 445 23.06 54.33 -14.85
CA TYR A 445 23.09 54.65 -16.28
C TYR A 445 22.96 56.16 -16.54
N THR A 446 23.19 57.01 -15.52
CA THR A 446 22.99 58.47 -15.63
C THR A 446 23.97 59.15 -16.58
N HIS A 447 25.07 58.47 -16.93
CA HIS A 447 26.09 58.92 -17.87
C HIS A 447 26.11 58.10 -19.16
N SER A 448 25.20 57.14 -19.34
CA SER A 448 25.11 56.29 -20.52
C SER A 448 24.58 57.05 -21.74
N THR A 449 25.17 56.79 -22.90
CA THR A 449 24.72 57.34 -24.19
C THR A 449 24.25 56.24 -25.13
N PHE A 450 23.20 55.49 -24.74
CA PHE A 450 22.67 54.35 -25.49
C PHE A 450 22.70 54.54 -27.01
N ASN A 451 23.46 53.69 -27.71
CA ASN A 451 23.60 53.73 -29.16
C ASN A 451 22.54 52.86 -29.82
N LEU A 452 21.94 53.39 -30.90
CA LEU A 452 20.94 52.67 -31.70
C LEU A 452 21.52 52.25 -33.04
N SER A 453 21.23 51.03 -33.47
CA SER A 453 21.59 50.53 -34.80
C SER A 453 20.53 49.59 -35.37
N SER A 454 20.60 49.29 -36.66
CA SER A 454 19.68 48.33 -37.30
C SER A 454 20.06 46.90 -36.93
N ASP A 455 19.05 46.06 -36.67
CA ASP A 455 19.19 44.61 -36.50
C ASP A 455 19.33 43.83 -37.84
N GLY A 456 19.21 44.53 -38.98
CA GLY A 456 19.20 43.94 -40.32
C GLY A 456 17.88 43.26 -40.74
N LYS A 457 16.84 43.31 -39.89
CA LYS A 457 15.50 42.75 -40.13
C LYS A 457 14.36 43.76 -39.95
N GLY A 458 14.69 45.00 -39.58
CA GLY A 458 13.76 46.12 -39.46
C GLY A 458 13.64 46.67 -38.04
N GLY A 459 14.07 45.92 -37.03
CA GLY A 459 14.11 46.30 -35.63
C GLY A 459 15.33 47.14 -35.24
N THR A 460 15.38 47.49 -33.95
CA THR A 460 16.39 48.38 -33.36
C THR A 460 17.23 47.65 -32.32
N LEU A 461 18.55 47.63 -32.51
CA LEU A 461 19.51 47.23 -31.47
C LEU A 461 19.83 48.42 -30.57
N VAL A 462 19.86 48.19 -29.26
CA VAL A 462 20.25 49.17 -28.24
C VAL A 462 21.44 48.65 -27.47
N ILE A 463 22.47 49.47 -27.38
CA ILE A 463 23.74 49.11 -26.73
C ILE A 463 24.15 50.25 -25.80
N ASP A 464 24.58 49.91 -24.60
CA ASP A 464 25.19 50.86 -23.66
C ASP A 464 26.68 51.09 -24.03
N PRO A 465 27.09 52.29 -24.46
CA PRO A 465 28.51 52.63 -24.57
C PRO A 465 29.11 52.95 -23.20
N PRO A 466 30.45 53.07 -23.07
CA PRO A 466 31.09 53.30 -21.79
C PRO A 466 30.55 54.59 -21.15
N ILE A 467 30.50 54.59 -19.81
CA ILE A 467 30.71 55.84 -19.06
C ILE A 467 32.10 56.32 -19.47
N ASP A 468 32.17 57.38 -20.29
CA ASP A 468 33.42 57.84 -20.86
C ASP A 468 34.49 58.02 -19.78
N GLY A 469 35.67 57.46 -20.05
CA GLY A 469 36.91 57.97 -19.51
C GLY A 469 37.12 59.41 -19.98
N PHE A 470 36.70 60.37 -19.16
CA PHE A 470 37.24 61.73 -19.15
C PHE A 470 37.66 62.08 -17.72
N ASN A 471 38.71 61.41 -17.26
CA ASN A 471 39.99 62.04 -16.89
C ASN A 471 41.10 60.99 -16.81
#